data_AF-A0A381Y0G3-F1
#
_entry.id   AF-A0A381Y0G3-F1
#
_cell.length_a   1.000
_cell.length_b   1.000
_cell.length_c   1.000
_cell.angle_alpha   90.00
_cell.angle_beta   90.00
_cell.angle_gamma   90.00
#
_symmetry.space_group_name_H-M   'P 1'
#
loop_
_entity.id
_entity.type
_entity.pdbx_description
1 polymer ?
#
loop_
_entity_poly.entity_id
_entity_poly.type
_entity_poly.pdbx_seq_one_letter_code
_entity_poly.pdbx_strand_id
1 'polypeptide(L)'
;MLPGDVLAKLDAMDDYDRMLAFDRIGKDHRMSAAEVEAHYSAWKSGGSVPSTFTKAESGPSVPSGQTANYIQDASRYRPSYDPSKEGRSRQSQIEQAVMCPMCNSALGIPSTRPIKVTCPNCMAESTFTA
;
A
#
# COMPACT_ATOMS: atom_id res chain seq x y z
N MET A 1 2.92 25.52 -1.42
CA MET A 1 2.88 25.89 -2.85
C MET A 1 4.03 25.20 -3.54
N LEU A 2 3.76 24.52 -4.66
CA LEU A 2 4.79 23.85 -5.45
C LEU A 2 5.66 24.88 -6.22
N PRO A 3 6.98 24.66 -6.32
CA PRO A 3 7.83 25.50 -7.15
C PRO A 3 7.50 25.33 -8.64
N GLY A 4 7.61 26.43 -9.41
CA GLY A 4 7.26 26.48 -10.84
C GLY A 4 8.01 25.46 -11.69
N ASP A 5 9.28 25.17 -11.38
CA ASP A 5 10.09 24.13 -12.03
C ASP A 5 9.46 22.74 -11.93
N VAL A 6 8.85 22.39 -10.78
CA VAL A 6 8.21 21.09 -10.58
C VAL A 6 6.93 20.99 -11.40
N LEU A 7 6.21 22.09 -11.54
CA LEU A 7 4.98 22.18 -12.33
C LEU A 7 5.29 22.12 -13.84
N ALA A 8 6.35 22.77 -14.30
CA ALA A 8 6.83 22.67 -15.68
C ALA A 8 7.32 21.25 -16.01
N LYS A 9 8.00 20.58 -15.07
CA LYS A 9 8.40 19.18 -15.21
C LYS A 9 7.20 18.25 -15.33
N LEU A 10 6.15 18.48 -14.52
CA LEU A 10 4.89 17.72 -14.61
C LEU A 10 4.17 17.92 -15.93
N ASP A 11 4.28 19.10 -16.56
CA ASP A 11 3.70 19.37 -17.87
C ASP A 11 4.42 18.65 -19.01
N ALA A 12 5.73 18.48 -18.89
CA ALA A 12 6.55 17.76 -19.86
C ALA A 12 6.40 16.23 -19.78
N MET A 13 5.69 15.69 -18.78
CA MET A 13 5.46 14.26 -18.60
C MET A 13 4.15 13.82 -19.25
N ASP A 14 4.15 12.59 -19.80
CA ASP A 14 2.93 11.94 -20.27
C ASP A 14 1.92 11.75 -19.14
N ASP A 15 0.62 11.65 -19.48
CA ASP A 15 -0.48 11.56 -18.52
C ASP A 15 -0.31 10.46 -17.45
N TYR A 16 0.21 9.30 -17.84
CA TYR A 16 0.46 8.18 -16.93
C TYR A 16 1.62 8.46 -15.96
N ASP A 17 2.73 8.96 -16.48
CA ASP A 17 3.92 9.32 -15.69
C ASP A 17 3.64 10.49 -14.74
N ARG A 18 2.81 11.45 -15.18
CA ARG A 18 2.33 12.57 -14.38
C ARG A 18 1.54 12.10 -13.16
N MET A 19 0.64 11.13 -13.33
CA MET A 19 -0.14 10.56 -12.21
C MET A 19 0.77 9.91 -11.16
N LEU A 20 1.80 9.16 -11.59
CA LEU A 20 2.76 8.54 -10.68
C LEU A 20 3.64 9.59 -9.98
N ALA A 21 3.94 10.69 -10.65
CA ALA A 21 4.73 11.78 -10.10
C ALA A 21 4.00 12.55 -8.98
N PHE A 22 2.66 12.68 -9.04
CA PHE A 22 1.89 13.37 -8.00
C PHE A 22 2.07 12.78 -6.59
N ASP A 23 2.11 11.45 -6.46
CA ASP A 23 2.35 10.78 -5.17
C ASP A 23 3.78 11.02 -4.64
N ARG A 24 4.77 10.98 -5.54
CA ARG A 24 6.18 11.25 -5.19
C ARG A 24 6.37 12.70 -4.74
N ILE A 25 5.83 13.65 -5.50
CA ILE A 25 5.95 15.08 -5.22
C ILE A 25 5.14 15.44 -3.96
N GLY A 26 4.00 14.80 -3.75
CA GLY A 26 3.23 14.93 -2.52
C GLY A 26 4.03 14.53 -1.28
N LYS A 27 4.77 13.42 -1.34
CA LYS A 27 5.65 13.00 -0.23
C LYS A 27 6.77 13.99 0.06
N ASP A 28 7.40 14.55 -0.99
CA ASP A 28 8.50 15.50 -0.85
C ASP A 28 8.04 16.84 -0.22
N HIS A 29 6.87 17.31 -0.65
CA HIS A 29 6.30 18.59 -0.19
C HIS A 29 5.28 18.47 0.95
N ARG A 30 5.09 17.26 1.51
CA ARG A 30 4.07 16.92 2.53
C ARG A 30 2.64 17.33 2.13
N MET A 31 2.27 17.09 0.88
CA MET A 31 0.94 17.32 0.32
C MET A 31 0.34 15.98 -0.15
N SER A 32 -0.98 15.85 -0.17
CA SER A 32 -1.62 14.70 -0.82
C SER A 32 -1.50 14.78 -2.34
N ALA A 33 -1.57 13.63 -3.03
CA ALA A 33 -1.55 13.61 -4.49
C ALA A 33 -2.66 14.49 -5.11
N ALA A 34 -3.83 14.54 -4.47
CA ALA A 34 -4.95 15.40 -4.87
C ALA A 34 -4.62 16.89 -4.72
N GLU A 35 -3.92 17.28 -3.65
CA GLU A 35 -3.47 18.67 -3.49
C GLU A 35 -2.42 19.08 -4.52
N VAL A 36 -1.52 18.16 -4.89
CA VAL A 36 -0.52 18.40 -5.94
C VAL A 36 -1.18 18.57 -7.31
N GLU A 37 -2.17 17.74 -7.63
CA GLU A 37 -2.95 17.87 -8.87
C GLU A 37 -3.75 19.19 -8.92
N ALA A 38 -4.34 19.60 -7.80
CA ALA A 38 -5.03 20.89 -7.69
C ALA A 38 -4.06 22.07 -7.94
N HIS A 39 -2.83 21.99 -7.42
CA HIS A 39 -1.79 22.99 -7.70
C HIS A 39 -1.34 23.00 -9.17
N TYR A 40 -1.22 21.82 -9.80
CA TYR A 40 -0.87 21.70 -11.22
C TYR A 40 -1.97 22.20 -12.15
N SER A 41 -3.22 21.85 -11.90
CA SER A 41 -4.37 22.31 -12.68
C SER A 41 -4.59 23.83 -12.55
N ALA A 42 -4.39 24.40 -11.37
CA ALA A 42 -4.44 25.84 -11.15
C ALA A 42 -3.32 26.59 -11.89
N TRP A 43 -2.12 26.02 -11.91
CA TRP A 43 -0.99 26.57 -12.66
C TRP A 43 -1.23 26.51 -14.18
N LYS A 44 -1.74 25.37 -14.69
CA LYS A 44 -2.04 25.17 -16.11
C LYS A 44 -3.20 26.03 -16.62
N SER A 45 -4.20 26.27 -15.80
CA SER A 45 -5.35 27.14 -16.13
C SER A 45 -5.07 28.63 -15.92
N GLY A 46 -3.90 29.00 -15.41
CA GLY A 46 -3.50 30.40 -15.21
C GLY A 46 -4.29 31.13 -14.11
N GLY A 47 -4.96 30.40 -13.20
CA GLY A 47 -5.88 30.96 -12.21
C GLY A 47 -5.62 30.47 -10.79
N SER A 48 -5.56 31.40 -9.83
CA SER A 48 -5.34 31.10 -8.41
C SER A 48 -6.43 30.20 -7.82
N VAL A 49 -6.02 29.20 -7.01
CA VAL A 49 -6.95 28.35 -6.25
C VAL A 49 -7.70 29.15 -5.17
N PRO A 50 -9.03 29.02 -5.02
CA PRO A 50 -9.69 29.31 -3.77
C PRO A 50 -9.50 28.11 -2.81
N SER A 51 -8.89 28.36 -1.66
CA SER A 51 -8.89 27.43 -0.53
C SER A 51 -10.30 27.34 0.05
N THR A 52 -10.92 26.16 -0.03
CA THR A 52 -12.10 25.84 0.77
C THR A 52 -11.89 24.47 1.42
N PHE A 53 -11.39 24.49 2.66
CA PHE A 53 -11.50 23.37 3.57
C PHE A 53 -12.96 23.25 4.02
N THR A 54 -13.59 22.12 3.76
CA THR A 54 -14.76 21.67 4.53
C THR A 54 -14.63 20.18 4.83
N LYS A 55 -14.14 19.89 6.03
CA LYS A 55 -14.31 18.61 6.72
C LYS A 55 -15.76 18.54 7.19
N ALA A 56 -16.53 17.55 6.73
CA ALA A 56 -17.77 17.14 7.37
C ALA A 56 -17.87 15.61 7.35
N GLU A 57 -17.98 15.09 8.57
CA GLU A 57 -18.04 13.71 9.00
C GLU A 57 -19.34 13.04 8.54
N SER A 58 -19.25 11.80 8.07
CA SER A 58 -20.39 10.89 7.92
C SER A 58 -19.89 9.47 8.11
N GLY A 59 -20.18 8.90 9.29
CA GLY A 59 -19.85 7.52 9.63
C GLY A 59 -20.60 6.51 8.75
N PRO A 60 -20.07 5.29 8.55
CA PRO A 60 -20.72 4.32 7.69
C PRO A 60 -21.79 3.52 8.45
N SER A 61 -23.03 3.66 8.03
CA SER A 61 -24.13 2.74 8.32
C SER A 61 -23.86 1.42 7.58
N VAL A 62 -23.81 0.31 8.32
CA VAL A 62 -23.58 -1.04 7.79
C VAL A 62 -24.87 -1.61 7.21
N PRO A 63 -24.90 -2.13 5.97
CA PRO A 63 -25.87 -3.12 5.57
C PRO A 63 -25.26 -4.53 5.65
N SER A 64 -25.96 -5.41 6.36
CA SER A 64 -25.74 -6.85 6.40
C SER A 64 -25.82 -7.46 5.00
N GLY A 65 -24.75 -8.15 4.57
CA GLY A 65 -24.71 -8.90 3.33
C GLY A 65 -23.33 -9.46 3.05
N GLN A 66 -23.14 -10.75 3.32
CA GLN A 66 -21.88 -11.46 3.12
C GLN A 66 -21.50 -11.51 1.63
N THR A 67 -20.37 -10.91 1.27
CA THR A 67 -19.52 -11.37 0.17
C THR A 67 -18.06 -11.17 0.59
N ALA A 68 -17.21 -12.17 0.36
CA ALA A 68 -15.79 -12.06 0.66
C ALA A 68 -15.22 -10.85 -0.10
N ASN A 69 -14.66 -9.88 0.62
CA ASN A 69 -14.12 -8.66 0.04
C ASN A 69 -12.75 -9.01 -0.59
N TYR A 70 -12.77 -9.44 -1.85
CA TYR A 70 -11.54 -9.71 -2.61
C TYR A 70 -10.81 -8.38 -2.83
N ILE A 71 -9.67 -8.22 -2.17
CA ILE A 71 -8.80 -7.07 -2.34
C ILE A 71 -8.28 -7.09 -3.78
N GLN A 72 -8.69 -6.11 -4.59
CA GLN A 72 -8.34 -6.02 -6.01
C GLN A 72 -6.83 -5.87 -6.26
N ASP A 73 -6.10 -5.31 -5.28
CA ASP A 73 -4.65 -5.11 -5.36
C ASP A 73 -3.92 -5.81 -4.20
N ALA A 74 -3.90 -7.14 -4.26
CA ALA A 74 -3.13 -8.00 -3.36
C ALA A 74 -1.62 -7.67 -3.37
N SER A 75 -1.15 -6.93 -4.38
CA SER A 75 0.24 -6.49 -4.55
C SER A 75 0.72 -5.58 -3.42
N ARG A 76 -0.17 -4.80 -2.79
CA ARG A 76 0.17 -3.88 -1.67
C ARG A 76 0.37 -4.57 -0.33
N TYR A 77 -0.11 -5.80 -0.21
CA TYR A 77 0.01 -6.61 1.00
C TYR A 77 1.10 -7.69 0.87
N ARG A 78 1.86 -7.68 -0.24
CA ARG A 78 3.04 -8.52 -0.35
C ARG A 78 4.15 -7.93 0.56
N PRO A 79 4.69 -8.70 1.51
CA PRO A 79 5.83 -8.25 2.30
C PRO A 79 6.98 -7.90 1.36
N SER A 80 7.78 -6.90 1.75
CA SER A 80 8.93 -6.40 0.99
C SER A 80 9.69 -7.55 0.35
N TYR A 81 9.68 -7.58 -0.99
CA TYR A 81 10.40 -8.57 -1.78
C TYR A 81 11.87 -8.53 -1.36
N ASP A 82 12.33 -9.60 -0.71
CA ASP A 82 13.74 -9.82 -0.43
C ASP A 82 14.32 -10.67 -1.59
N PRO A 83 14.99 -10.05 -2.58
CA PRO A 83 15.51 -10.73 -3.77
C PRO A 83 16.73 -11.61 -3.48
N SER A 84 17.15 -11.76 -2.23
CA SER A 84 18.28 -12.61 -1.87
C SER A 84 17.99 -14.05 -2.31
N LYS A 85 19.02 -14.75 -2.81
CA LYS A 85 18.90 -16.16 -3.20
C LYS A 85 18.33 -17.01 -2.05
N GLU A 86 18.68 -16.65 -0.82
CA GLU A 86 18.19 -17.25 0.42
C GLU A 86 16.68 -17.01 0.64
N GLY A 87 16.18 -15.81 0.34
CA GLY A 87 14.75 -15.48 0.42
C GLY A 87 13.92 -16.30 -0.57
N ARG A 88 14.41 -16.45 -1.81
CA ARG A 88 13.78 -17.29 -2.85
C ARG A 88 13.82 -18.78 -2.51
N SER A 89 14.91 -19.28 -1.93
CA SER A 89 14.99 -20.67 -1.46
C SER A 89 14.02 -20.94 -0.30
N ARG A 90 13.90 -20.03 0.67
CA ARG A 90 12.92 -20.16 1.76
C ARG A 90 11.49 -20.09 1.23
N GLN A 91 11.21 -19.18 0.30
CA GLN A 91 9.90 -19.09 -0.35
C GLN A 91 9.54 -20.34 -1.15
N SER A 92 10.52 -20.99 -1.81
CA SER A 92 10.29 -22.24 -2.55
C SER A 92 9.97 -23.45 -1.67
N GLN A 93 10.28 -23.38 -0.37
CA GLN A 93 9.95 -24.43 0.61
C GLN A 93 8.59 -24.18 1.29
N ILE A 94 7.91 -23.06 0.99
CA ILE A 94 6.59 -22.74 1.51
C ILE A 94 5.54 -23.36 0.60
N GLU A 95 4.89 -24.41 1.08
CA GLU A 95 3.82 -25.11 0.35
C GLU A 95 2.42 -24.76 0.87
N GLN A 96 2.33 -24.28 2.11
CA GLN A 96 1.07 -23.96 2.78
C GLN A 96 1.15 -22.59 3.46
N ALA A 97 0.00 -21.93 3.63
CA ALA A 97 -0.10 -20.70 4.40
C ALA A 97 -1.05 -20.89 5.58
N VAL A 98 -0.63 -20.49 6.78
CA VAL A 98 -1.43 -20.53 8.02
C VAL A 98 -1.47 -19.15 8.66
N MET A 99 -2.55 -18.84 9.36
CA MET A 99 -2.64 -17.60 10.14
C MET A 99 -2.04 -17.80 11.53
N CYS A 100 -1.21 -16.86 11.98
CA CYS A 100 -0.74 -16.86 13.36
C CYS A 100 -1.93 -16.67 14.32
N PRO A 101 -2.13 -17.52 15.34
CA PRO A 101 -3.26 -17.39 16.27
C PRO A 101 -3.16 -16.15 17.17
N MET A 102 -1.97 -15.56 17.30
CA MET A 102 -1.73 -14.43 18.20
C MET A 102 -1.89 -13.06 17.53
N CYS A 103 -1.47 -12.93 16.27
CA CYS A 103 -1.47 -11.64 15.57
C CYS A 103 -2.18 -11.68 14.21
N ASN A 104 -2.75 -12.83 13.85
CA ASN A 104 -3.49 -13.03 12.60
C ASN A 104 -2.69 -12.70 11.32
N SER A 105 -1.35 -12.77 11.41
CA SER A 105 -0.45 -12.57 10.28
C SER A 105 -0.33 -13.85 9.45
N ALA A 106 -0.31 -13.72 8.13
CA ALA A 106 -0.16 -14.84 7.20
C ALA A 106 1.29 -15.36 7.19
N LEU A 107 1.45 -16.64 7.52
CA LEU A 107 2.73 -17.35 7.61
C LEU A 107 2.79 -18.46 6.58
N GLY A 108 3.81 -18.42 5.72
CA GLY A 108 4.13 -19.54 4.85
C GLY A 108 4.90 -20.62 5.59
N ILE A 109 4.43 -21.86 5.53
CA ILE A 109 5.01 -23.03 6.20
C ILE A 109 5.20 -24.20 5.23
N PRO A 110 6.22 -25.05 5.41
CA PRO A 110 6.38 -26.30 4.64
C PRO A 110 5.31 -27.34 5.04
N SER A 111 5.00 -28.29 4.15
CA SER A 111 4.01 -29.36 4.43
C SER A 111 4.52 -30.42 5.41
N THR A 112 5.82 -30.42 5.74
CA THR A 112 6.39 -31.36 6.70
C THR A 112 5.93 -31.00 8.12
N ARG A 113 5.32 -31.97 8.81
CA ARG A 113 4.92 -31.88 10.23
C ARG A 113 5.74 -32.91 11.03
N PRO A 114 6.04 -32.72 12.32
CA PRO A 114 5.78 -31.54 13.15
C PRO A 114 6.81 -30.44 12.93
N ILE A 115 6.36 -29.19 12.88
CA ILE A 115 7.25 -28.02 12.73
C ILE A 115 6.98 -26.98 13.80
N LYS A 116 8.07 -26.34 14.20
CA LYS A 116 8.10 -25.24 15.14
C LYS A 116 8.30 -23.95 14.34
N VAL A 117 7.29 -23.09 14.34
CA VAL A 117 7.28 -21.85 13.54
C VAL A 117 7.23 -20.65 14.47
N THR A 118 8.15 -19.73 14.28
CA THR A 118 8.17 -18.44 14.99
C THR A 118 7.63 -17.36 14.06
N CYS A 119 6.59 -16.65 14.49
CA CYS A 119 6.00 -15.58 13.70
C CYS A 119 6.93 -14.36 13.66
N PRO A 120 7.29 -13.81 12.49
CA PRO A 120 8.17 -12.64 12.41
C PRO A 120 7.47 -11.34 12.83
N ASN A 121 6.13 -11.34 12.90
CA ASN A 121 5.36 -10.15 13.25
C ASN A 121 5.17 -9.96 14.76
N CYS A 122 4.95 -11.04 15.50
CA CYS A 122 4.72 -10.98 16.95
C CYS A 122 5.71 -11.80 17.79
N MET A 123 6.68 -12.46 17.15
CA MET A 123 7.64 -13.38 17.79
C MET A 123 6.99 -14.56 18.54
N ALA A 124 5.69 -14.79 18.34
CA ALA A 124 5.01 -15.94 18.94
C ALA A 124 5.48 -17.24 18.30
N GLU A 125 5.73 -18.22 19.17
CA GLU A 125 6.13 -19.56 18.79
C GLU A 125 4.88 -20.45 18.73
N SER A 126 4.69 -21.14 17.60
CA SER A 126 3.56 -22.03 17.40
C SER A 126 4.02 -23.34 16.78
N THR A 127 3.57 -24.45 17.35
CA THR A 127 3.86 -25.80 16.87
C THR A 127 2.64 -26.29 16.10
N PHE A 128 2.81 -26.59 14.82
CA PHE A 128 1.74 -27.14 14.00
C PHE A 128 1.94 -28.65 13.87
N THR A 129 1.02 -29.41 14.45
CA THR A 129 0.95 -30.88 14.41
C THR A 129 -0.29 -31.28 13.60
N ALA A 130 -0.09 -32.00 12.49
CA ALA A 130 -1.09 -32.49 11.53
C ALA A 130 -2.25 -31.51 11.25
#